data_AF-A0A2I1DEX0-F1
#
_entry.id   AF-A0A2I1DEX0-F1
#
_cell.length_a   1.000
_cell.length_b   1.000
_cell.length_c   1.000
_cell.angle_alpha   90.00
_cell.angle_beta   90.00
_cell.angle_gamma   90.00
#
_symmetry.space_group_name_H-M   'P 1'
#
loop_
_entity.id
_entity.type
_entity.pdbx_description
1 polymer ?
#
loop_
_entity_poly.entity_id
_entity_poly.type
_entity_poly.pdbx_seq_one_letter_code
_entity_poly.pdbx_strand_id
1 'polypeptide(L)'
;MHLPQTLLPACIASLLLLAHPTQAGAAFKNLGTNKGWDGANEENKGTVEVDTKIFYSEPSSLKMTQVFDPDYDGRYHSEVYKEDVYKLGDSGAYGFRFRLDESWDFADDQSYNLAQFIADFKGSGCDDYVPTTMVGLKGSRLYTRLKMGSACDSDLKSFDDLPEVTAGEWHQVVLLADWRNDDTGSYVVWYDGKKVVDERNLATTVDEKEAFQFRVGLYANGWHDDKGMKGSQGTRTVWYDDIAVGSTIQDVSSNGLDGSNGSNSSGGSNGRKGTCTPRRRQRRSNKAKRSKNRRSSG
;
A
#
# COMPACT_ATOMS: atom_id res chain seq x y z
N MET A 1 46.00 -66.13 -39.78
CA MET A 1 46.18 -64.79 -40.37
C MET A 1 44.95 -63.97 -39.97
N HIS A 2 45.09 -63.00 -39.06
CA HIS A 2 45.24 -61.55 -39.37
C HIS A 2 44.08 -61.01 -40.23
N LEU A 3 43.35 -59.92 -39.91
CA LEU A 3 43.32 -58.89 -38.86
C LEU A 3 41.91 -58.20 -38.97
N PRO A 4 41.52 -57.30 -38.04
CA PRO A 4 40.15 -56.85 -37.77
C PRO A 4 39.80 -55.47 -38.39
N GLN A 5 38.51 -55.09 -38.37
CA GLN A 5 37.99 -53.73 -38.64
C GLN A 5 36.78 -53.48 -37.73
N THR A 6 36.90 -52.75 -36.61
CA THR A 6 36.86 -51.28 -36.40
C THR A 6 35.45 -50.65 -36.41
N LEU A 7 35.01 -50.29 -35.19
CA LEU A 7 34.46 -49.01 -34.72
C LEU A 7 33.34 -48.31 -35.52
N LEU A 8 32.27 -47.94 -34.80
CA LEU A 8 31.88 -46.53 -34.62
C LEU A 8 30.97 -46.40 -33.37
N PRO A 9 31.36 -45.59 -32.35
CA PRO A 9 30.47 -45.18 -31.28
C PRO A 9 29.64 -43.96 -31.76
N ALA A 10 28.32 -44.09 -31.69
CA ALA A 10 27.40 -42.98 -31.93
C ALA A 10 27.50 -41.95 -30.79
N CYS A 11 28.20 -40.85 -31.05
CA CYS A 11 28.15 -39.65 -30.22
C CYS A 11 26.75 -39.03 -30.34
N ILE A 12 25.85 -39.37 -29.42
CA ILE A 12 24.62 -38.59 -29.20
C ILE A 12 25.01 -37.38 -28.34
N ALA A 13 25.29 -36.26 -29.00
CA ALA A 13 25.41 -34.97 -28.34
C ALA A 13 24.01 -34.52 -27.90
N SER A 14 23.67 -34.75 -26.63
CA SER A 14 22.49 -34.16 -26.00
C SER A 14 22.67 -32.64 -25.92
N LEU A 15 22.07 -31.92 -26.87
CA LEU A 15 21.80 -30.48 -26.72
C LEU A 15 20.75 -30.32 -25.60
N LEU A 16 21.21 -30.20 -24.36
CA LEU A 16 20.45 -29.62 -23.27
C LEU A 16 20.31 -28.12 -23.58
N LEU A 17 19.22 -27.75 -24.25
CA LEU A 17 18.75 -26.37 -24.27
C LEU A 17 18.49 -25.95 -22.83
N LEU A 18 19.43 -25.20 -22.25
CA LEU A 18 19.24 -24.43 -21.03
C LEU A 18 18.19 -23.35 -21.32
N ALA A 19 16.92 -23.73 -21.30
CA ALA A 19 15.83 -22.79 -21.17
C ALA A 19 16.01 -22.12 -19.80
N HIS A 20 16.62 -20.94 -19.81
CA HIS A 20 16.65 -20.11 -18.63
C HIS A 20 15.20 -19.71 -18.37
N PRO A 21 14.61 -20.03 -17.20
CA PRO A 21 13.32 -19.47 -16.85
C PRO A 21 13.50 -17.95 -16.91
N THR A 22 12.84 -17.31 -17.85
CA THR A 22 12.67 -15.86 -17.82
C THR A 22 11.87 -15.59 -16.55
N GLN A 23 12.57 -15.19 -15.48
CA GLN A 23 11.94 -14.73 -14.26
C GLN A 23 11.18 -13.46 -14.65
N ALA A 24 9.87 -13.60 -14.86
CA ALA A 24 9.00 -12.48 -15.17
C ALA A 24 9.06 -11.53 -13.97
N GLY A 25 9.59 -10.32 -14.17
CA GLY A 25 9.61 -9.29 -13.14
C GLY A 25 8.24 -8.66 -12.96
N ALA A 26 8.17 -7.59 -12.16
CA ALA A 26 6.95 -6.81 -11.96
C ALA A 26 6.31 -6.41 -13.30
N ALA A 27 5.01 -6.73 -13.45
CA ALA A 27 4.19 -6.31 -14.58
C ALA A 27 3.99 -4.79 -14.61
N PHE A 28 4.00 -4.16 -13.43
CA PHE A 28 3.98 -2.71 -13.27
C PHE A 28 4.85 -2.30 -12.09
N LYS A 29 5.57 -1.19 -12.24
CA LYS A 29 6.35 -0.58 -11.16
C LYS A 29 6.36 0.94 -11.30
N ASN A 30 6.13 1.64 -10.21
CA ASN A 30 6.18 3.10 -10.13
C ASN A 30 6.90 3.54 -8.84
N LEU A 31 7.93 4.36 -9.00
CA LEU A 31 8.78 4.89 -7.92
C LEU A 31 8.37 6.33 -7.58
N GLY A 32 7.07 6.52 -7.33
CA GLY A 32 6.57 7.80 -6.85
C GLY A 32 6.44 8.89 -7.92
N THR A 33 6.05 8.53 -9.15
CA THR A 33 5.87 9.48 -10.25
C THR A 33 4.43 9.45 -10.80
N ASN A 34 3.99 10.53 -11.43
CA ASN A 34 2.70 10.59 -12.12
C ASN A 34 2.70 9.90 -13.51
N LYS A 35 3.79 9.24 -13.91
CA LYS A 35 3.90 8.55 -15.21
C LYS A 35 3.64 7.06 -15.07
N GLY A 36 3.06 6.45 -16.11
CA GLY A 36 2.81 5.00 -16.18
C GLY A 36 1.48 4.54 -15.58
N TRP A 37 0.76 5.43 -14.90
CA TRP A 37 -0.64 5.22 -14.51
C TRP A 37 -1.57 5.38 -15.72
N ASP A 38 -2.71 4.70 -15.67
CA ASP A 38 -3.76 4.85 -16.70
C ASP A 38 -4.62 6.08 -16.44
N GLY A 39 -4.66 6.55 -15.20
CA GLY A 39 -5.23 7.84 -14.85
C GLY A 39 -5.10 8.19 -13.37
N ALA A 40 -5.78 9.27 -13.00
CA ALA A 40 -5.94 9.74 -11.65
C ALA A 40 -7.42 10.08 -11.38
N ASN A 41 -7.85 9.93 -10.13
CA ASN A 41 -9.15 10.38 -9.65
C ASN A 41 -8.93 11.44 -8.55
N GLU A 42 -9.20 12.69 -8.90
CA GLU A 42 -9.11 13.86 -8.01
C GLU A 42 -10.52 14.44 -7.84
N GLU A 43 -11.17 14.12 -6.72
CA GLU A 43 -12.51 14.61 -6.42
C GLU A 43 -12.49 15.79 -5.46
N ASN A 44 -13.44 16.71 -5.68
CA ASN A 44 -13.64 17.90 -4.89
C ASN A 44 -12.36 18.75 -4.75
N LYS A 45 -11.83 18.90 -3.53
CA LYS A 45 -10.62 19.66 -3.21
C LYS A 45 -9.39 18.76 -3.09
N GLY A 46 -9.50 17.53 -3.58
CA GLY A 46 -8.43 16.55 -3.57
C GLY A 46 -7.34 16.84 -4.59
N THR A 47 -6.11 16.41 -4.31
CA THR A 47 -4.97 16.54 -5.24
C THR A 47 -4.08 15.31 -5.24
N VAL A 48 -3.44 15.06 -6.40
CA VAL A 48 -2.39 14.07 -6.66
C VAL A 48 -1.19 14.81 -7.24
N GLU A 49 -0.17 15.03 -6.42
CA GLU A 49 1.03 15.78 -6.79
C GLU A 49 2.27 14.87 -6.75
N VAL A 50 3.34 15.29 -7.43
CA VAL A 50 4.67 14.70 -7.24
C VAL A 50 5.43 15.54 -6.22
N ASP A 51 5.90 14.92 -5.14
CA ASP A 51 6.71 15.56 -4.10
C ASP A 51 8.16 15.11 -4.21
N THR A 52 9.08 16.07 -4.32
CA THR A 52 10.53 15.81 -4.44
C THR A 52 11.28 16.01 -3.12
N LYS A 53 10.57 16.31 -2.02
CA LYS A 53 11.15 16.55 -0.69
C LYS A 53 10.93 15.39 0.27
N ILE A 54 9.78 14.73 0.18
CA ILE A 54 9.43 13.55 0.97
C ILE A 54 9.32 12.38 -0.01
N PHE A 55 10.21 11.41 0.09
CA PHE A 55 10.23 10.21 -0.76
C PHE A 55 10.92 9.05 -0.03
N TYR A 56 10.76 7.82 -0.53
CA TYR A 56 11.38 6.64 0.07
C TYR A 56 12.65 6.20 -0.68
N SER A 57 12.54 5.86 -1.97
CA SER A 57 13.65 5.21 -2.70
C SER A 57 14.36 6.13 -3.69
N GLU A 58 13.61 6.82 -4.54
CA GLU A 58 14.09 7.73 -5.58
C GLU A 58 13.59 9.16 -5.33
N PRO A 59 14.15 10.22 -5.96
CA PRO A 59 13.86 11.62 -5.59
C PRO A 59 12.47 12.11 -6.02
N SER A 60 11.44 11.28 -5.84
CA SER A 60 10.02 11.63 -5.93
C SER A 60 9.16 10.64 -5.16
N SER A 61 8.09 11.12 -4.56
CA SER A 61 6.92 10.32 -4.21
C SER A 61 5.67 10.94 -4.79
N LEU A 62 4.58 10.19 -4.82
CA LEU A 62 3.25 10.77 -5.02
C LEU A 62 2.74 11.31 -3.68
N LYS A 63 2.13 12.49 -3.69
CA LYS A 63 1.49 13.11 -2.54
C LYS A 63 0.00 13.28 -2.83
N MET A 64 -0.82 12.63 -2.02
CA MET A 64 -2.27 12.65 -2.13
C MET A 64 -2.81 13.49 -0.98
N THR A 65 -3.60 14.52 -1.29
CA THR A 65 -4.22 15.38 -0.28
C THR A 65 -5.72 15.40 -0.46
N GLN A 66 -6.47 15.34 0.63
CA GLN A 66 -7.90 15.58 0.66
C GLN A 66 -8.25 16.67 1.66
N VAL A 67 -9.26 17.47 1.31
CA VAL A 67 -9.76 18.57 2.16
C VAL A 67 -11.26 18.41 2.35
N PHE A 68 -11.68 18.25 3.60
CA PHE A 68 -13.09 18.15 3.94
C PHE A 68 -13.84 19.43 3.57
N ASP A 69 -15.00 19.27 2.96
CA ASP A 69 -15.89 20.35 2.58
C ASP A 69 -17.29 20.11 3.17
N PRO A 70 -17.73 20.89 4.16
CA PRO A 70 -19.04 20.67 4.79
C PRO A 70 -20.22 20.89 3.82
N ASP A 71 -20.01 21.58 2.70
CA ASP A 71 -21.05 21.87 1.70
C ASP A 71 -21.07 20.82 0.56
N TYR A 72 -20.21 19.80 0.61
CA TYR A 72 -20.08 18.77 -0.43
C TYR A 72 -20.61 17.41 0.05
N ASP A 73 -21.49 16.80 -0.77
CA ASP A 73 -22.20 15.56 -0.47
C ASP A 73 -21.65 14.32 -1.18
N GLY A 74 -20.67 14.49 -2.07
CA GLY A 74 -20.03 13.42 -2.82
C GLY A 74 -18.91 12.69 -2.07
N ARG A 75 -18.07 11.99 -2.82
CA ARG A 75 -16.94 11.20 -2.30
C ARG A 75 -15.62 11.98 -2.39
N TYR A 76 -14.60 11.48 -1.69
CA TYR A 76 -13.34 12.19 -1.48
C TYR A 76 -12.15 11.35 -1.94
N HIS A 77 -12.04 11.12 -3.25
CA HIS A 77 -10.94 10.38 -3.86
C HIS A 77 -9.76 11.28 -4.27
N SER A 78 -8.55 10.89 -3.91
CA SER A 78 -7.28 11.40 -4.45
C SER A 78 -6.35 10.24 -4.74
N GLU A 79 -6.52 9.63 -5.91
CA GLU A 79 -5.95 8.34 -6.26
C GLU A 79 -5.31 8.34 -7.65
N VAL A 80 -4.34 7.47 -7.84
CA VAL A 80 -3.89 7.03 -9.16
C VAL A 80 -4.32 5.59 -9.37
N TYR A 81 -4.53 5.19 -10.62
CA TYR A 81 -4.98 3.83 -10.93
C TYR A 81 -4.26 3.20 -12.11
N LYS A 82 -4.16 1.88 -12.03
CA LYS A 82 -3.75 0.99 -13.11
C LYS A 82 -4.94 0.08 -13.45
N GLU A 83 -5.33 0.05 -14.72
CA GLU A 83 -6.42 -0.77 -15.22
C GLU A 83 -5.98 -2.23 -15.41
N ASP A 84 -6.97 -3.12 -15.47
CA ASP A 84 -6.82 -4.54 -15.82
C ASP A 84 -5.74 -5.31 -15.03
N VAL A 85 -5.68 -5.06 -13.71
CA VAL A 85 -4.63 -5.59 -12.84
C VAL A 85 -4.92 -7.02 -12.36
N TYR A 86 -6.19 -7.39 -12.21
CA TYR A 86 -6.60 -8.79 -12.06
C TYR A 86 -8.02 -9.00 -12.58
N LYS A 87 -8.37 -10.26 -12.88
CA LYS A 87 -9.76 -10.72 -13.03
C LYS A 87 -9.99 -11.99 -12.21
N LEU A 88 -11.25 -12.39 -12.08
CA LEU A 88 -11.60 -13.69 -11.51
C LEU A 88 -10.79 -14.79 -12.20
N GLY A 89 -10.11 -15.59 -11.39
CA GLY A 89 -9.28 -16.69 -11.83
C GLY A 89 -7.76 -16.44 -11.79
N ASP A 90 -7.34 -15.18 -11.65
CA ASP A 90 -5.93 -14.81 -11.61
C ASP A 90 -5.32 -14.99 -10.21
N SER A 91 -3.99 -15.05 -10.15
CA SER A 91 -3.23 -14.86 -8.91
C SER A 91 -2.22 -13.74 -9.11
N GLY A 92 -1.94 -12.96 -8.08
CA GLY A 92 -1.03 -11.82 -8.19
C GLY A 92 -0.47 -11.34 -6.87
N ALA A 93 0.62 -10.58 -6.97
CA ALA A 93 1.26 -9.88 -5.88
C ALA A 93 1.17 -8.36 -6.12
N TYR A 94 0.91 -7.61 -5.05
CA TYR A 94 0.69 -6.17 -5.08
C TYR A 94 1.42 -5.52 -3.93
N GLY A 95 2.20 -4.48 -4.19
CA GLY A 95 3.00 -3.82 -3.17
C GLY A 95 2.92 -2.31 -3.31
N PHE A 96 2.90 -1.62 -2.17
CA PHE A 96 3.06 -0.17 -2.13
C PHE A 96 3.66 0.24 -0.80
N ARG A 97 4.38 1.36 -0.80
CA ARG A 97 4.71 2.08 0.42
C ARG A 97 3.82 3.29 0.58
N PHE A 98 3.51 3.59 1.82
CA PHE A 98 2.78 4.80 2.16
C PHE A 98 3.40 5.47 3.39
N ARG A 99 3.19 6.77 3.52
CA ARG A 99 3.55 7.56 4.69
C ARG A 99 2.43 8.53 4.99
N LEU A 100 1.92 8.52 6.21
CA LEU A 100 0.97 9.52 6.68
C LEU A 100 1.71 10.82 7.03
N ASP A 101 1.01 11.95 6.96
CA ASP A 101 1.52 13.20 7.50
C ASP A 101 1.99 13.04 8.95
N GLU A 102 3.07 13.72 9.34
CA GLU A 102 3.64 13.60 10.68
C GLU A 102 2.68 14.09 11.78
N SER A 103 1.73 14.94 11.41
CA SER A 103 0.67 15.45 12.28
C SER A 103 -0.64 14.67 12.17
N TRP A 104 -0.66 13.49 11.54
CA TRP A 104 -1.88 12.72 11.33
C TRP A 104 -2.64 12.48 12.63
N ASP A 105 -3.91 12.88 12.65
CA ASP A 105 -4.80 12.74 13.82
C ASP A 105 -5.52 11.39 13.78
N PHE A 106 -5.18 10.50 14.72
CA PHE A 106 -5.82 9.19 14.88
C PHE A 106 -6.99 9.19 15.88
N ALA A 107 -7.40 10.35 16.39
CA ALA A 107 -8.35 10.44 17.49
C ALA A 107 -9.77 9.94 17.14
N ASP A 108 -10.09 9.82 15.85
CA ASP A 108 -11.36 9.27 15.36
C ASP A 108 -11.19 7.87 14.75
N ASP A 109 -12.25 7.06 14.81
CA ASP A 109 -12.32 5.73 14.21
C ASP A 109 -12.79 5.77 12.75
N GLN A 110 -12.79 6.96 12.13
CA GLN A 110 -13.26 7.14 10.76
C GLN A 110 -12.34 6.44 9.78
N SER A 111 -12.92 5.88 8.71
CA SER A 111 -12.16 5.14 7.73
C SER A 111 -11.49 6.05 6.70
N TYR A 112 -10.20 5.82 6.47
CA TYR A 112 -9.43 6.42 5.40
C TYR A 112 -8.80 5.31 4.56
N ASN A 113 -9.32 5.09 3.36
CA ASN A 113 -8.81 4.06 2.45
C ASN A 113 -7.53 4.52 1.77
N LEU A 114 -6.54 3.61 1.69
CA LEU A 114 -5.20 3.88 1.19
C LEU A 114 -4.92 3.18 -0.15
N ALA A 115 -5.58 2.06 -0.41
CA ALA A 115 -5.53 1.34 -1.67
C ALA A 115 -6.80 0.51 -1.86
N GLN A 116 -7.18 0.26 -3.11
CA GLN A 116 -8.35 -0.58 -3.40
C GLN A 116 -8.27 -1.25 -4.76
N PHE A 117 -9.03 -2.34 -4.87
CA PHE A 117 -9.38 -2.95 -6.13
C PHE A 117 -10.83 -2.66 -6.46
N ILE A 118 -11.09 -2.16 -7.65
CA ILE A 118 -12.40 -1.67 -8.07
C ILE A 118 -12.61 -1.93 -9.55
N ALA A 119 -13.83 -2.33 -9.92
CA ALA A 119 -14.22 -2.54 -11.30
C ALA A 119 -15.52 -1.79 -11.61
N ASP A 120 -15.69 -1.51 -12.90
CA ASP A 120 -16.90 -0.91 -13.48
C ASP A 120 -17.86 -2.02 -13.93
N PHE A 121 -18.96 -2.16 -13.20
CA PHE A 121 -20.06 -3.08 -13.41
C PHE A 121 -21.26 -2.38 -14.06
N LYS A 122 -21.04 -1.31 -14.83
CA LYS A 122 -22.12 -0.61 -15.53
C LYS A 122 -23.05 -1.57 -16.27
N GLY A 123 -24.34 -1.48 -15.95
CA GLY A 123 -25.38 -2.34 -16.51
C GLY A 123 -25.64 -3.64 -15.74
N SER A 124 -24.95 -3.87 -14.62
CA SER A 124 -25.25 -4.96 -13.67
C SER A 124 -26.55 -4.77 -12.90
N GLY A 125 -27.05 -3.52 -12.83
CA GLY A 125 -28.27 -3.17 -12.08
C GLY A 125 -28.03 -2.75 -10.63
N CYS A 126 -26.77 -2.65 -10.20
CA CYS A 126 -26.35 -2.02 -8.94
C CYS A 126 -25.35 -0.88 -9.23
N ASP A 127 -24.62 -0.42 -8.20
CA ASP A 127 -23.61 0.64 -8.33
C ASP A 127 -22.64 0.33 -9.49
N ASP A 128 -22.36 1.34 -10.33
CA ASP A 128 -21.46 1.18 -11.48
C ASP A 128 -20.05 0.80 -11.01
N TYR A 129 -19.48 1.49 -10.03
CA TYR A 129 -18.13 1.19 -9.54
C TYR A 129 -18.17 0.50 -8.17
N VAL A 130 -17.72 -0.75 -8.11
CA VAL A 130 -17.81 -1.57 -6.88
C VAL A 130 -16.41 -1.97 -6.39
N PRO A 131 -15.95 -1.45 -5.23
CA PRO A 131 -14.68 -1.86 -4.66
C PRO A 131 -14.80 -3.19 -3.92
N THR A 132 -13.90 -4.12 -4.24
CA THR A 132 -13.86 -5.45 -3.62
C THR A 132 -12.91 -5.45 -2.44
N THR A 133 -11.61 -5.47 -2.72
CA THR A 133 -10.55 -5.48 -1.72
C THR A 133 -10.13 -4.05 -1.43
N MET A 134 -10.09 -3.69 -0.14
CA MET A 134 -9.63 -2.38 0.33
C MET A 134 -8.55 -2.56 1.37
N VAL A 135 -7.61 -1.62 1.43
CA VAL A 135 -6.62 -1.49 2.49
C VAL A 135 -6.68 -0.05 3.00
N GLY A 136 -6.92 0.14 4.29
CA GLY A 136 -7.12 1.47 4.86
C GLY A 136 -6.81 1.55 6.34
N LEU A 137 -7.20 2.66 6.95
CA LEU A 137 -7.08 2.93 8.38
C LEU A 137 -8.45 3.01 9.04
N LYS A 138 -8.55 2.53 10.28
CA LYS A 138 -9.61 2.86 11.24
C LYS A 138 -8.92 3.25 12.55
N GLY A 139 -8.99 4.53 12.92
CA GLY A 139 -8.08 5.08 13.94
C GLY A 139 -6.63 4.86 13.54
N SER A 140 -5.79 4.42 14.48
CA SER A 140 -4.37 4.11 14.21
C SER A 140 -4.14 2.75 13.57
N ARG A 141 -5.15 1.93 13.34
CA ARG A 141 -4.96 0.55 12.88
C ARG A 141 -5.17 0.41 11.39
N LEU A 142 -4.30 -0.37 10.76
CA LEU A 142 -4.52 -0.85 9.42
C LEU A 142 -5.75 -1.79 9.42
N TYR A 143 -6.53 -1.78 8.35
CA TYR A 143 -7.50 -2.81 8.07
C TYR A 143 -7.40 -3.23 6.60
N THR A 144 -7.92 -4.42 6.31
CA THR A 144 -8.23 -4.82 4.94
C THR A 144 -9.54 -5.58 4.90
N ARG A 145 -10.17 -5.68 3.73
CA ARG A 145 -11.37 -6.50 3.53
C ARG A 145 -11.33 -7.20 2.19
N LEU A 146 -12.11 -8.26 2.07
CA LEU A 146 -12.48 -8.94 0.82
C LEU A 146 -13.98 -8.74 0.59
N LYS A 147 -14.38 -8.75 -0.68
CA LYS A 147 -15.79 -8.78 -1.11
C LYS A 147 -15.99 -9.99 -2.01
N MET A 148 -17.02 -10.79 -1.72
CA MET A 148 -17.28 -12.09 -2.36
C MET A 148 -18.77 -12.19 -2.73
N GLY A 149 -19.17 -13.20 -3.50
CA GLY A 149 -20.54 -13.32 -4.02
C GLY A 149 -20.63 -12.67 -5.41
N SER A 150 -21.64 -11.86 -5.68
CA SER A 150 -21.75 -11.08 -6.92
C SER A 150 -21.43 -9.60 -6.68
N ALA A 151 -21.35 -8.78 -7.73
CA ALA A 151 -21.19 -7.33 -7.55
C ALA A 151 -22.37 -6.70 -6.79
N CYS A 152 -23.59 -7.19 -7.04
CA CYS A 152 -24.84 -6.61 -6.55
C CYS A 152 -25.40 -7.27 -5.27
N ASP A 153 -25.02 -8.51 -4.99
CA ASP A 153 -25.38 -9.25 -3.78
C ASP A 153 -24.12 -9.95 -3.25
N SER A 154 -23.55 -9.36 -2.22
CA SER A 154 -22.16 -9.61 -1.83
C SER A 154 -21.98 -9.71 -0.33
N ASP A 155 -21.03 -10.54 0.07
CA ASP A 155 -20.57 -10.65 1.44
C ASP A 155 -19.22 -9.97 1.64
N LEU A 156 -19.00 -9.47 2.86
CA LEU A 156 -17.75 -8.83 3.27
C LEU A 156 -17.05 -9.67 4.34
N LYS A 157 -15.77 -9.96 4.11
CA LYS A 157 -14.86 -10.48 5.14
C LYS A 157 -13.83 -9.40 5.47
N SER A 158 -13.89 -8.85 6.67
CA SER A 158 -12.98 -7.79 7.13
C SER A 158 -11.93 -8.34 8.09
N PHE A 159 -10.73 -7.75 8.04
CA PHE A 159 -9.62 -7.98 8.93
C PHE A 159 -9.27 -6.64 9.57
N ASP A 160 -9.89 -6.35 10.71
CA ASP A 160 -9.84 -5.03 11.36
C ASP A 160 -8.80 -4.93 12.50
N ASP A 161 -8.25 -6.06 12.95
CA ASP A 161 -7.27 -6.11 14.06
C ASP A 161 -5.82 -6.25 13.53
N LEU A 162 -5.46 -5.48 12.50
CA LEU A 162 -4.08 -5.44 11.99
C LEU A 162 -3.22 -4.44 12.79
N PRO A 163 -1.89 -4.42 12.58
CA PRO A 163 -0.99 -3.55 13.34
C PRO A 163 -1.35 -2.07 13.28
N GLU A 164 -0.90 -1.36 14.31
CA GLU A 164 -0.94 0.09 14.35
C GLU A 164 0.03 0.70 13.33
N VAL A 165 -0.38 1.83 12.78
CA VAL A 165 0.33 2.63 11.80
C VAL A 165 0.83 3.90 12.49
N THR A 166 2.09 4.26 12.25
CA THR A 166 2.69 5.47 12.81
C THR A 166 2.67 6.61 11.82
N ALA A 167 2.33 7.80 12.30
CA ALA A 167 2.41 9.03 11.52
C ALA A 167 3.87 9.38 11.19
N GLY A 168 4.10 9.93 10.00
CA GLY A 168 5.41 10.45 9.61
C GLY A 168 6.48 9.41 9.25
N GLU A 169 6.17 8.12 9.31
CA GLU A 169 7.05 7.01 8.93
C GLU A 169 6.59 6.35 7.63
N TRP A 170 7.54 5.78 6.88
CA TRP A 170 7.25 5.01 5.68
C TRP A 170 6.94 3.56 6.07
N HIS A 171 5.75 3.10 5.68
CA HIS A 171 5.30 1.74 5.85
C HIS A 171 5.17 1.03 4.51
N GLN A 172 5.29 -0.30 4.51
CA GLN A 172 5.11 -1.14 3.33
C GLN A 172 3.96 -2.11 3.54
N VAL A 173 3.05 -2.16 2.57
CA VAL A 173 2.04 -3.22 2.45
C VAL A 173 2.38 -4.07 1.23
N VAL A 174 2.33 -5.39 1.42
CA VAL A 174 2.37 -6.36 0.33
C VAL A 174 1.18 -7.29 0.46
N LEU A 175 0.49 -7.52 -0.66
CA LEU A 175 -0.63 -8.44 -0.79
C LEU A 175 -0.20 -9.56 -1.74
N LEU A 176 -0.54 -10.80 -1.40
CA LEU A 176 -0.52 -11.93 -2.32
C LEU A 176 -1.92 -12.54 -2.31
N ALA A 177 -2.53 -12.61 -3.48
CA ALA A 177 -3.91 -13.07 -3.61
C ALA A 177 -4.04 -14.09 -4.73
N ASP A 178 -4.87 -15.10 -4.48
CA ASP A 178 -5.45 -15.95 -5.51
C ASP A 178 -6.95 -15.62 -5.62
N TRP A 179 -7.35 -15.02 -6.73
CA TRP A 179 -8.66 -14.40 -6.94
C TRP A 179 -9.68 -15.44 -7.40
N ARG A 180 -10.44 -15.97 -6.45
CA ARG A 180 -11.45 -17.01 -6.63
C ARG A 180 -12.79 -16.54 -6.06
N ASN A 181 -13.88 -17.05 -6.59
CA ASN A 181 -15.23 -16.87 -6.06
C ASN A 181 -15.72 -18.09 -5.26
N ASP A 182 -14.85 -19.09 -5.05
CA ASP A 182 -15.10 -20.32 -4.31
C ASP A 182 -14.06 -20.52 -3.19
N ASP A 183 -14.12 -21.66 -2.50
CA ASP A 183 -13.22 -22.00 -1.40
C ASP A 183 -11.83 -22.48 -1.84
N THR A 184 -11.37 -22.12 -3.04
CA THR A 184 -10.01 -22.45 -3.51
C THR A 184 -9.04 -21.27 -3.42
N GLY A 185 -9.53 -20.06 -3.09
CA GLY A 185 -8.72 -18.86 -3.02
C GLY A 185 -7.81 -18.78 -1.80
N SER A 186 -6.90 -17.79 -1.84
CA SER A 186 -6.02 -17.45 -0.73
C SER A 186 -5.73 -15.94 -0.71
N TYR A 187 -5.51 -15.40 0.48
CA TYR A 187 -5.22 -13.98 0.68
C TYR A 187 -4.22 -13.81 1.82
N VAL A 188 -3.08 -13.22 1.51
CA VAL A 188 -1.97 -13.03 2.44
C VAL A 188 -1.53 -11.57 2.41
N VAL A 189 -1.35 -10.98 3.59
CA VAL A 189 -0.93 -9.58 3.74
C VAL A 189 0.31 -9.51 4.62
N TRP A 190 1.28 -8.73 4.18
CA TRP A 190 2.44 -8.32 4.97
C TRP A 190 2.39 -6.82 5.22
N TYR A 191 2.72 -6.43 6.44
CA TYR A 191 2.90 -5.05 6.86
C TYR A 191 4.29 -4.92 7.47
N ASP A 192 5.11 -4.02 6.92
CA ASP A 192 6.52 -3.82 7.30
C ASP A 192 7.32 -5.13 7.39
N GLY A 193 7.05 -6.02 6.43
CA GLY A 193 7.66 -7.33 6.29
C GLY A 193 7.19 -8.40 7.28
N LYS A 194 6.31 -8.07 8.21
CA LYS A 194 5.62 -9.06 9.04
C LYS A 194 4.35 -9.52 8.35
N LYS A 195 4.14 -10.84 8.25
CA LYS A 195 2.86 -11.40 7.80
C LYS A 195 1.78 -11.13 8.85
N VAL A 196 0.67 -10.49 8.44
CA VAL A 196 -0.44 -10.07 9.32
C VAL A 196 -1.77 -10.71 8.96
N VAL A 197 -1.93 -11.20 7.73
CA VAL A 197 -3.04 -12.06 7.29
C VAL A 197 -2.45 -13.24 6.52
N ASP A 198 -2.97 -14.45 6.73
CA ASP A 198 -2.64 -15.68 5.99
C ASP A 198 -3.88 -16.57 5.93
N GLU A 199 -4.79 -16.23 5.04
CA GLU A 199 -6.07 -16.95 4.89
C GLU A 199 -6.06 -17.79 3.63
N ARG A 200 -6.63 -18.99 3.74
CA ARG A 200 -6.74 -19.97 2.65
C ARG A 200 -8.12 -20.59 2.67
N ASN A 201 -8.46 -21.21 1.55
CA ASN A 201 -9.72 -21.92 1.34
C ASN A 201 -10.93 -21.00 1.50
N LEU A 202 -10.87 -19.83 0.85
CA LEU A 202 -11.93 -18.82 0.91
C LEU A 202 -12.13 -18.18 -0.46
N ALA A 203 -13.34 -17.70 -0.72
CA ALA A 203 -13.58 -16.78 -1.81
C ALA A 203 -12.85 -15.45 -1.53
N THR A 204 -12.29 -14.84 -2.56
CA THR A 204 -11.43 -13.65 -2.46
C THR A 204 -11.85 -12.54 -3.42
N THR A 205 -12.79 -12.80 -4.33
CA THR A 205 -13.41 -11.79 -5.20
C THR A 205 -14.85 -12.19 -5.54
N VAL A 206 -15.56 -11.30 -6.24
CA VAL A 206 -16.91 -11.54 -6.77
C VAL A 206 -16.88 -12.42 -8.03
N ASP A 207 -17.99 -13.10 -8.29
CA ASP A 207 -18.27 -13.94 -9.47
C ASP A 207 -18.62 -13.10 -10.69
N GLU A 208 -17.65 -12.31 -11.13
CA GLU A 208 -17.82 -11.39 -12.25
C GLU A 208 -16.64 -11.50 -13.21
N LYS A 209 -16.85 -11.15 -14.47
CA LYS A 209 -15.84 -11.29 -15.54
C LYS A 209 -14.97 -10.05 -15.72
N GLU A 210 -15.41 -8.94 -15.14
CA GLU A 210 -14.81 -7.62 -15.24
C GLU A 210 -13.40 -7.66 -14.63
N ALA A 211 -12.48 -6.95 -15.29
CA ALA A 211 -11.15 -6.78 -14.77
C ALA A 211 -11.13 -5.61 -13.77
N PHE A 212 -10.37 -5.79 -12.71
CA PHE A 212 -10.26 -4.85 -11.61
C PHE A 212 -9.07 -3.93 -11.82
N GLN A 213 -9.32 -2.65 -11.57
CA GLN A 213 -8.27 -1.65 -11.41
C GLN A 213 -7.59 -1.84 -10.06
N PHE A 214 -6.29 -1.56 -9.99
CA PHE A 214 -5.61 -1.32 -8.72
C PHE A 214 -5.40 0.17 -8.53
N ARG A 215 -5.96 0.71 -7.45
CA ARG A 215 -5.82 2.12 -7.07
C ARG A 215 -5.01 2.26 -5.80
N VAL A 216 -4.11 3.24 -5.78
CA VAL A 216 -3.44 3.70 -4.56
C VAL A 216 -3.68 5.20 -4.40
N GLY A 217 -3.93 5.62 -3.17
CA GLY A 217 -4.18 7.01 -2.85
C GLY A 217 -5.11 7.18 -1.67
N LEU A 218 -5.41 8.42 -1.35
CA LEU A 218 -6.25 8.77 -0.22
C LEU A 218 -7.70 8.85 -0.67
N TYR A 219 -8.50 7.86 -0.28
CA TYR A 219 -9.96 7.93 -0.33
C TYR A 219 -10.50 8.11 1.09
N ALA A 220 -10.91 9.34 1.44
CA ALA A 220 -11.45 9.69 2.75
C ALA A 220 -12.93 9.26 2.86
N ASN A 221 -13.19 7.97 2.66
CA ASN A 221 -14.52 7.41 2.49
C ASN A 221 -15.42 7.63 3.71
N GLY A 222 -14.84 7.60 4.91
CA GLY A 222 -15.60 7.82 6.13
C GLY A 222 -16.28 9.19 6.18
N TRP A 223 -15.73 10.24 5.53
CA TRP A 223 -16.39 11.56 5.49
C TRP A 223 -17.75 11.51 4.79
N HIS A 224 -17.84 10.76 3.69
CA HIS A 224 -19.09 10.55 2.96
C HIS A 224 -20.00 9.55 3.68
N ASP A 225 -19.44 8.45 4.18
CA ASP A 225 -20.20 7.33 4.73
C ASP A 225 -20.83 7.68 6.08
N ASP A 226 -20.08 8.40 6.95
CA ASP A 226 -20.54 8.88 8.25
C ASP A 226 -21.31 10.20 8.17
N LYS A 227 -21.49 10.76 6.96
CA LYS A 227 -22.16 12.06 6.71
C LYS A 227 -21.52 13.24 7.44
N GLY A 228 -20.20 13.25 7.51
CA GLY A 228 -19.41 14.35 8.08
C GLY A 228 -18.03 13.91 8.53
N MET A 229 -17.12 14.86 8.74
CA MET A 229 -15.80 14.60 9.31
C MET A 229 -15.87 14.45 10.84
N LYS A 230 -15.16 13.46 11.38
CA LYS A 230 -14.84 13.34 12.80
C LYS A 230 -13.48 13.99 13.10
N GLY A 231 -13.31 14.49 14.32
CA GLY A 231 -12.08 15.17 14.73
C GLY A 231 -11.96 16.61 14.20
N SER A 232 -10.73 17.10 14.06
CA SER A 232 -10.45 18.49 13.66
C SER A 232 -9.50 18.64 12.47
N GLN A 233 -8.90 17.53 12.01
CA GLN A 233 -7.96 17.53 10.88
C GLN A 233 -8.71 17.42 9.54
N GLY A 234 -9.23 18.55 9.09
CA GLY A 234 -9.94 18.68 7.79
C GLY A 234 -9.07 18.61 6.55
N THR A 235 -7.75 18.57 6.70
CA THR A 235 -6.83 18.31 5.60
C THR A 235 -6.01 17.08 5.94
N ARG A 236 -6.09 16.07 5.07
CA ARG A 236 -5.39 14.79 5.22
C ARG A 236 -4.42 14.63 4.07
N THR A 237 -3.20 14.18 4.37
CA THR A 237 -2.15 13.97 3.36
C THR A 237 -1.47 12.63 3.59
N VAL A 238 -1.26 11.91 2.49
CA VAL A 238 -0.53 10.64 2.45
C VAL A 238 0.43 10.68 1.27
N TRP A 239 1.66 10.21 1.47
CA TRP A 239 2.65 10.02 0.40
C TRP A 239 2.73 8.54 0.02
N TYR A 240 3.02 8.25 -1.24
CA TYR A 240 3.13 6.90 -1.80
C TYR A 240 4.38 6.75 -2.67
N ASP A 241 5.04 5.60 -2.55
CA ASP A 241 6.27 5.26 -3.29
C ASP A 241 6.40 3.72 -3.41
N ASP A 242 7.38 3.22 -4.17
CA ASP A 242 7.66 1.78 -4.36
C ASP A 242 6.39 0.96 -4.67
N ILE A 243 5.56 1.43 -5.60
CA ILE A 243 4.31 0.74 -5.98
C ILE A 243 4.62 -0.27 -7.08
N ALA A 244 4.11 -1.48 -6.95
CA ALA A 244 4.34 -2.54 -7.93
C ALA A 244 3.18 -3.55 -7.98
N VAL A 245 3.02 -4.14 -9.16
CA VAL A 245 2.15 -5.29 -9.44
C VAL A 245 3.02 -6.36 -10.08
N GLY A 246 2.90 -7.61 -9.62
CA GLY A 246 3.66 -8.73 -10.14
C GLY A 246 2.99 -10.06 -9.85
N SER A 247 3.76 -11.13 -9.99
CA SER A 247 3.29 -12.51 -9.77
C SER A 247 3.79 -13.09 -8.45
N THR A 248 4.88 -12.54 -7.92
CA THR A 248 5.55 -12.99 -6.70
C THR A 248 5.80 -11.84 -5.74
N ILE A 249 6.03 -12.18 -4.47
CA ILE A 249 6.39 -11.19 -3.46
C ILE A 249 7.70 -10.46 -3.81
N GLN A 250 8.63 -11.15 -4.46
CA GLN A 250 9.90 -10.57 -4.91
C GLN A 250 9.71 -9.49 -5.97
N ASP A 251 8.66 -9.60 -6.80
CA ASP A 251 8.36 -8.59 -7.82
C ASP A 251 7.92 -7.26 -7.19
N VAL A 252 7.29 -7.32 -6.01
CA VAL A 252 6.61 -6.17 -5.39
C VAL A 252 7.19 -5.72 -4.06
N SER A 253 8.29 -6.34 -3.60
CA SER A 253 8.97 -5.96 -2.36
C SER A 253 10.43 -5.62 -2.60
N SER A 254 10.83 -4.39 -2.22
CA SER A 254 12.22 -3.91 -2.32
C SER A 254 13.17 -4.50 -1.27
N ASN A 255 12.65 -5.12 -0.21
CA ASN A 255 13.44 -5.58 0.94
C ASN A 255 13.65 -7.11 1.01
N GLY A 256 13.24 -7.86 -0.02
CA GLY A 256 13.35 -9.32 -0.01
C GLY A 256 12.61 -9.93 1.17
N LEU A 257 11.28 -9.99 1.08
CA LEU A 257 10.48 -10.80 1.99
C LEU A 257 10.73 -12.26 1.66
N ASP A 258 11.84 -12.80 2.16
CA ASP A 258 12.20 -14.18 1.92
C ASP A 258 11.17 -15.05 2.65
N GLY A 259 10.49 -15.93 1.92
CA GLY A 259 9.30 -16.69 2.34
C GLY A 259 9.53 -17.69 3.48
N SER A 260 10.58 -17.52 4.29
CA SER A 260 10.83 -18.32 5.47
C SER A 260 10.00 -17.81 6.66
N ASN A 261 9.14 -18.68 7.19
CA ASN A 261 8.52 -18.49 8.49
C ASN A 261 9.62 -18.25 9.55
N GLY A 262 9.58 -17.07 10.17
CA GLY A 262 10.12 -16.74 11.49
C GLY A 262 11.40 -17.44 11.95
N SER A 263 12.52 -16.71 11.90
CA SER A 263 13.50 -16.80 12.98
C SER A 263 14.00 -15.40 13.32
N ASN A 264 13.84 -15.03 14.61
CA ASN A 264 14.42 -13.83 15.20
C ASN A 264 15.93 -13.79 14.89
N SER A 265 16.38 -12.77 14.17
CA SER A 265 17.78 -12.34 14.25
C SER A 265 17.85 -10.84 14.49
N SER A 266 18.11 -10.52 15.75
CA SER A 266 18.66 -9.24 16.18
C SER A 266 20.06 -9.06 15.59
N GLY A 267 20.34 -7.91 14.98
CA GLY A 267 21.70 -7.36 14.92
C GLY A 267 22.14 -6.85 13.56
N GLY A 268 22.59 -5.59 13.52
CA GLY A 268 23.48 -5.14 12.45
C GLY A 268 23.39 -3.67 12.08
N SER A 269 23.59 -2.76 13.02
CA SER A 269 23.91 -1.36 12.69
C SER A 269 25.26 -1.29 11.96
N ASN A 270 25.27 -0.73 10.74
CA ASN A 270 26.44 -0.11 10.10
C ASN A 270 25.88 1.04 9.26
N GLY A 271 25.99 2.31 9.64
CA GLY A 271 27.22 2.98 10.06
C GLY A 271 27.89 3.64 8.85
N ARG A 272 27.31 4.72 8.30
CA ARG A 272 28.05 5.66 7.45
C ARG A 272 27.86 7.10 7.93
N LYS A 273 29.02 7.68 8.23
CA LYS A 273 29.27 8.98 8.85
C LYS A 273 28.85 10.14 7.93
N GLY A 274 27.96 10.99 8.42
CA GLY A 274 27.79 12.37 7.96
C GLY A 274 28.19 13.32 9.10
N THR A 275 29.14 14.20 8.84
CA THR A 275 29.77 15.11 9.81
C THR A 275 28.81 16.17 10.34
N CYS A 276 28.51 16.16 11.64
CA CYS A 276 27.84 17.25 12.34
C CYS A 276 28.84 18.32 12.80
N THR A 277 28.63 19.56 12.34
CA THR A 277 29.27 20.77 12.85
C THR A 277 28.69 21.15 14.23
N PRO A 278 29.49 21.61 15.22
CA PRO A 278 28.98 21.85 16.57
C PRO A 278 28.19 23.17 16.67
N ARG A 279 26.92 23.08 17.07
CA ARG A 279 26.11 24.26 17.46
C ARG A 279 26.45 24.67 18.89
N ARG A 280 26.93 25.90 19.02
CA ARG A 280 27.33 26.61 20.24
C ARG A 280 26.14 26.78 21.19
N ARG A 281 26.20 26.18 22.39
CA ARG A 281 25.27 26.39 23.50
C ARG A 281 25.28 27.86 23.94
N GLN A 282 24.17 28.57 23.76
CA GLN A 282 23.90 29.83 24.46
C GLN A 282 23.32 29.52 25.86
N ARG A 283 24.11 29.84 26.90
CA ARG A 283 23.68 29.85 28.31
C ARG A 283 22.62 30.95 28.50
N ARG A 284 21.41 30.56 28.89
CA ARG A 284 20.41 31.47 29.47
C ARG A 284 20.80 31.78 30.92
N SER A 285 20.98 33.06 31.24
CA SER A 285 21.13 33.55 32.60
C SER A 285 19.76 33.93 33.18
N ASN A 286 19.41 33.31 34.30
CA ASN A 286 18.27 33.70 35.12
C ASN A 286 18.63 34.99 35.87
N LYS A 287 17.89 36.08 35.65
CA LYS A 287 17.92 37.27 36.49
C LYS A 287 16.56 37.46 37.15
N ALA A 288 16.48 37.09 38.42
CA ALA A 288 15.36 37.36 39.29
C ALA A 288 15.14 38.87 39.44
N LYS A 289 13.90 39.33 39.23
CA LYS A 289 13.44 40.66 39.62
C LYS A 289 12.31 40.50 40.64
N ARG A 290 12.66 40.81 41.88
CA ARG A 290 11.80 40.94 43.05
C ARG A 290 11.11 42.32 42.97
N SER A 291 9.80 42.39 42.81
CA SER A 291 9.04 43.64 43.00
C SER A 291 8.22 43.55 44.29
N LYS A 292 8.27 44.64 45.05
CA LYS A 292 7.71 44.82 46.38
C LYS A 292 6.22 45.11 46.29
N ASN A 293 5.43 44.38 47.08
CA ASN A 293 4.10 44.80 47.52
C ASN A 293 4.23 46.04 48.41
N ARG A 294 3.47 47.09 48.11
CA ARG A 294 3.20 48.20 49.02
C ARG A 294 1.68 48.36 49.14
N ARG A 295 1.18 48.02 50.33
CA ARG A 295 -0.14 48.42 50.83
C ARG A 295 -0.12 49.92 51.12
N SER A 296 -1.19 50.63 50.78
CA SER A 296 -1.65 51.81 51.51
C SER A 296 -3.16 51.83 51.51
N SER A 297 -3.70 51.63 52.71
CA SER A 297 -5.03 52.02 53.16
C SER A 297 -5.14 53.54 53.24
N GLY A 298 -6.32 54.05 52.88
CA GLY A 298 -6.75 55.44 52.93
C GLY A 298 -8.09 55.55 52.24
#